data_AF-A0A966WC11-F1
#
_entry.id   AF-A0A966WC11-F1
#
_cell.length_a   1.000
_cell.length_b   1.000
_cell.length_c   1.000
_cell.angle_alpha   90.00
_cell.angle_beta   90.00
_cell.angle_gamma   90.00
#
_symmetry.space_group_name_H-M   'P 1'
#
loop_
_entity.id
_entity.type
_entity.pdbx_description
1 polymer ?
#
loop_
_entity_poly.entity_id
_entity_poly.type
_entity_poly.pdbx_seq_one_letter_code
_entity_poly.pdbx_strand_id
1 'polypeptide(L)'
;MKQRKVWAAAFAAVAMFAVAACGGDDAAEEVTEETEAAAEETTEEATPAEDYSMVKAAVVYITTPGDKGWSYMHDLGIAQMESELGIEVTRLELVPEGAEAVAVFDKLARDGYNLILGTSFGYMDPMLEVAAKYPNVCFQHASGYKTAANMGNYFGAMEEARYLSGIAAASSSKSGKLGYVAAFPIPEVLRGINAFTLGARSVNPAATVQVAWTSTWYDPAVEKEAAQSLLAAGADVLAQHQDSPATGEAAKEAGAKWVGYNSDVSRTWSKESSARLRADESSKS
;
A
#
# COMPACT_ATOMS: atom_id res chain seq x y z
N MET A 1 38.92 -24.62 44.36
CA MET A 1 38.65 -26.04 44.69
C MET A 1 37.39 -26.50 43.97
N LYS A 2 37.36 -27.71 43.40
CA LYS A 2 36.19 -28.42 42.81
C LYS A 2 35.50 -27.67 41.63
N GLN A 3 35.58 -28.06 40.35
CA GLN A 3 35.20 -29.33 39.69
C GLN A 3 33.83 -29.87 40.16
N ARG A 4 32.91 -30.37 39.32
CA ARG A 4 32.88 -30.75 37.89
C ARG A 4 31.55 -30.19 37.28
N LYS A 5 31.08 -30.47 36.05
CA LYS A 5 31.30 -31.55 35.06
C LYS A 5 31.07 -30.97 33.64
N VAL A 6 31.28 -31.78 32.60
CA VAL A 6 30.89 -31.55 31.18
C VAL A 6 30.22 -32.82 30.69
N TRP A 7 29.22 -32.74 29.82
CA TRP A 7 28.91 -33.80 28.85
C TRP A 7 28.63 -33.15 27.49
N ALA A 8 29.44 -33.51 26.50
CA ALA A 8 29.24 -33.24 25.09
C ALA A 8 29.35 -34.58 24.36
N ALA A 9 28.50 -34.80 23.37
CA ALA A 9 28.60 -35.94 22.46
C ALA A 9 28.12 -35.49 21.08
N ALA A 10 29.09 -35.24 20.20
CA ALA A 10 28.83 -35.13 18.77
C ALA A 10 29.13 -36.49 18.12
N PHE A 11 28.30 -36.90 17.18
CA PHE A 11 28.72 -37.87 16.16
C PHE A 11 28.14 -37.43 14.81
N ALA A 12 29.04 -37.10 13.89
CA ALA A 12 28.71 -36.88 12.49
C ALA A 12 28.81 -38.20 11.73
N ALA A 13 27.89 -38.45 10.82
CA ALA A 13 28.02 -39.46 9.79
C ALA A 13 27.50 -38.88 8.47
N VAL A 14 28.43 -38.56 7.56
CA VAL A 14 28.12 -38.21 6.17
C VAL A 14 28.26 -39.47 5.35
N ALA A 15 27.23 -39.83 4.60
CA ALA A 15 27.29 -40.82 3.52
C ALA A 15 26.56 -40.26 2.29
N MET A 16 27.18 -40.41 1.13
CA MET A 16 26.77 -39.78 -0.13
C MET A 16 26.10 -40.78 -1.09
N PHE A 17 25.22 -40.23 -1.94
CA PHE A 17 24.83 -40.70 -3.28
C PHE A 17 24.45 -42.17 -3.51
N ALA A 18 23.18 -42.36 -3.91
CA ALA A 18 22.86 -43.08 -5.14
C ALA A 18 21.55 -42.53 -5.73
N VAL A 19 21.59 -42.06 -6.99
CA VAL A 19 20.40 -41.84 -7.82
C VAL A 19 20.30 -43.02 -8.77
N ALA A 20 19.18 -43.71 -8.78
CA ALA A 20 18.81 -44.67 -9.81
C ALA A 20 17.31 -44.53 -10.10
N ALA A 21 16.98 -44.32 -11.38
CA ALA A 21 15.61 -44.27 -11.89
C ALA A 21 15.25 -45.58 -12.61
N CYS A 22 14.02 -45.65 -13.14
CA CYS A 22 13.30 -46.83 -13.67
C CYS A 22 12.72 -47.73 -12.56
N GLY A 23 11.47 -48.20 -12.57
CA GLY A 23 10.37 -48.03 -13.54
C GLY A 23 9.91 -49.36 -14.15
N GLY A 24 8.63 -49.72 -13.99
CA GLY A 24 7.97 -50.83 -14.72
C GLY A 24 7.49 -52.02 -13.87
N ASP A 25 6.22 -51.96 -13.48
CA ASP A 25 5.17 -53.00 -13.33
C ASP A 25 5.46 -54.50 -13.03
N ASP A 26 4.78 -54.93 -11.96
CA ASP A 26 3.84 -56.08 -11.85
C ASP A 26 4.21 -57.51 -11.37
N ALA A 27 3.25 -58.01 -10.58
CA ALA A 27 2.98 -59.37 -10.08
C ALA A 27 3.97 -60.04 -9.10
N ALA A 28 3.54 -60.75 -8.04
CA ALA A 28 2.24 -60.84 -7.36
C ALA A 28 2.42 -61.62 -6.02
N GLU A 29 1.62 -61.34 -4.98
CA GLU A 29 0.80 -62.34 -4.27
C GLU A 29 -0.06 -61.69 -3.17
N GLU A 30 -1.26 -62.25 -2.97
CA GLU A 30 -2.33 -61.70 -2.13
C GLU A 30 -2.26 -62.19 -0.68
N VAL A 31 -2.72 -61.35 0.27
CA VAL A 31 -3.68 -61.80 1.29
C VAL A 31 -4.76 -60.75 1.41
N THR A 32 -6.01 -61.16 1.20
CA THR A 32 -7.21 -60.34 1.27
C THR A 32 -7.82 -60.37 2.67
N GLU A 33 -8.26 -59.22 3.17
CA GLU A 33 -9.41 -59.14 4.07
C GLU A 33 -10.10 -57.79 3.87
N GLU A 34 -11.36 -57.82 3.44
CA GLU A 34 -12.16 -56.61 3.19
C GLU A 34 -12.62 -56.00 4.51
N THR A 35 -12.55 -54.67 4.63
CA THR A 35 -13.54 -53.93 5.43
C THR A 35 -13.87 -52.63 4.73
N GLU A 36 -15.04 -52.65 4.09
CA GLU A 36 -15.66 -51.51 3.44
C GLU A 36 -16.02 -50.44 4.49
N ALA A 37 -15.33 -49.29 4.44
CA ALA A 37 -15.56 -48.17 5.35
C ALA A 37 -15.60 -46.85 4.56
N ALA A 38 -16.84 -46.36 4.38
CA ALA A 38 -17.26 -45.02 3.97
C ALA A 38 -16.21 -44.08 3.36
N ALA A 39 -16.41 -43.73 2.09
CA ALA A 39 -15.95 -42.45 1.59
C ALA A 39 -16.69 -41.32 2.33
N GLU A 40 -16.03 -40.66 3.27
CA GLU A 40 -16.48 -39.36 3.76
C GLU A 40 -16.33 -38.35 2.61
N GLU A 41 -17.46 -37.96 2.01
CA GLU A 41 -17.55 -36.66 1.38
C GLU A 41 -17.26 -35.61 2.46
N THR A 42 -16.03 -35.07 2.48
CA THR A 42 -15.74 -33.83 3.19
C THR A 42 -16.59 -32.72 2.58
N THR A 43 -17.79 -32.58 3.10
CA THR A 43 -18.65 -31.44 2.87
C THR A 43 -17.92 -30.26 3.49
N GLU A 44 -17.42 -29.36 2.63
CA GLU A 44 -16.91 -28.07 3.07
C GLU A 44 -18.09 -27.33 3.70
N GLU A 45 -18.19 -27.36 5.03
CA GLU A 45 -19.17 -26.58 5.78
C GLU A 45 -18.94 -25.12 5.45
N ALA A 46 -19.77 -24.58 4.56
CA ALA A 46 -19.76 -23.17 4.23
C ALA A 46 -19.97 -22.39 5.53
N THR A 47 -18.92 -21.71 5.99
CA THR A 47 -18.99 -20.78 7.11
C THR A 47 -20.18 -19.86 6.89
N PRO A 48 -21.07 -19.66 7.89
CA PRO A 48 -22.21 -18.76 7.74
C PRO A 48 -21.74 -17.41 7.22
N ALA A 49 -22.38 -16.91 6.17
CA ALA A 49 -22.07 -15.59 5.63
C ALA A 49 -22.19 -14.55 6.75
N GLU A 50 -21.13 -13.77 6.97
CA GLU A 50 -21.11 -12.76 8.03
C GLU A 50 -22.18 -11.69 7.78
N ASP A 51 -22.93 -11.35 8.82
CA ASP A 51 -24.01 -10.35 8.76
C ASP A 51 -23.47 -8.95 9.03
N TYR A 52 -23.34 -8.16 7.95
CA TYR A 52 -22.90 -6.77 8.01
C TYR A 52 -24.05 -5.75 8.03
N SER A 53 -25.31 -6.18 8.15
CA SER A 53 -26.49 -5.28 8.08
C SER A 53 -26.52 -4.17 9.13
N MET A 54 -25.80 -4.34 10.24
CA MET A 54 -25.64 -3.35 11.31
C MET A 54 -24.45 -2.40 11.09
N VAL A 55 -23.63 -2.57 10.05
CA VAL A 55 -22.49 -1.70 9.76
C VAL A 55 -22.99 -0.42 9.08
N LYS A 56 -22.67 0.72 9.70
CA LYS A 56 -22.87 2.05 9.13
C LYS A 56 -21.50 2.71 9.01
N ALA A 57 -20.95 2.67 7.80
CA ALA A 57 -19.57 3.04 7.53
C ALA A 57 -19.42 4.44 6.91
N ALA A 58 -18.37 5.15 7.30
CA ALA A 58 -17.93 6.40 6.67
C ALA A 58 -16.43 6.41 6.42
N VAL A 59 -16.02 7.08 5.35
CA VAL A 59 -14.62 7.32 4.99
C VAL A 59 -14.37 8.81 4.77
N VAL A 60 -13.24 9.30 5.28
CA VAL A 60 -12.85 10.71 5.25
C VAL A 60 -11.54 10.87 4.47
N TYR A 61 -11.64 11.54 3.32
CA TYR A 61 -10.55 11.81 2.36
C TYR A 61 -10.02 13.23 2.52
N ILE A 62 -8.70 13.40 2.32
CA ILE A 62 -8.00 14.70 2.33
C ILE A 62 -8.08 15.42 0.97
N THR A 63 -8.22 14.66 -0.13
CA THR A 63 -8.46 15.17 -1.50
C THR A 63 -9.78 14.60 -2.06
N THR A 64 -10.01 14.68 -3.37
CA THR A 64 -11.15 14.04 -4.04
C THR A 64 -10.67 12.81 -4.83
N PRO A 65 -11.43 11.70 -4.91
CA PRO A 65 -11.09 10.56 -5.78
C PRO A 65 -10.94 10.92 -7.27
N GLY A 66 -11.43 12.09 -7.70
CA GLY A 66 -11.26 12.61 -9.05
C GLY A 66 -9.81 12.97 -9.42
N ASP A 67 -8.92 13.15 -8.43
CA ASP A 67 -7.49 13.41 -8.64
C ASP A 67 -6.71 12.23 -9.24
N LYS A 68 -7.26 11.01 -9.12
CA LYS A 68 -6.63 9.73 -9.50
C LYS A 68 -5.33 9.43 -8.74
N GLY A 69 -5.15 10.05 -7.57
CA GLY A 69 -4.01 9.89 -6.67
C GLY A 69 -4.33 9.00 -5.48
N TRP A 70 -4.06 9.48 -4.27
CA TRP A 70 -4.19 8.73 -3.03
C TRP A 70 -5.64 8.42 -2.67
N SER A 71 -6.50 9.44 -2.64
CA SER A 71 -7.93 9.28 -2.31
C SER A 71 -8.65 8.39 -3.33
N TYR A 72 -8.23 8.40 -4.61
CA TYR A 72 -8.73 7.47 -5.62
C TYR A 72 -8.43 6.00 -5.32
N MET A 73 -7.19 5.68 -4.92
CA MET A 73 -6.82 4.31 -4.59
C MET A 73 -7.52 3.81 -3.32
N HIS A 74 -7.78 4.71 -2.36
CA HIS A 74 -8.68 4.42 -1.24
C HIS A 74 -10.11 4.14 -1.70
N ASP A 75 -10.68 4.99 -2.57
CA ASP A 75 -12.06 4.86 -3.01
C ASP A 75 -12.31 3.57 -3.83
N LEU A 76 -11.34 3.11 -4.61
CA LEU A 76 -11.38 1.79 -5.24
C LEU A 76 -11.47 0.65 -4.21
N GLY A 77 -10.69 0.73 -3.13
CA GLY A 77 -10.74 -0.25 -2.03
C GLY A 77 -12.06 -0.19 -1.25
N ILE A 78 -12.62 1.00 -1.06
CA ILE A 78 -13.94 1.19 -0.44
C ILE A 78 -15.04 0.61 -1.34
N ALA A 79 -15.01 0.86 -2.65
CA ALA A 79 -15.98 0.29 -3.59
C ALA A 79 -15.90 -1.24 -3.67
N GLN A 80 -14.70 -1.83 -3.53
CA GLN A 80 -14.54 -3.27 -3.40
C GLN A 80 -15.18 -3.78 -2.10
N MET A 81 -14.91 -3.12 -0.96
CA MET A 81 -15.50 -3.46 0.34
C MET A 81 -17.04 -3.37 0.33
N GLU A 82 -17.62 -2.35 -0.30
CA GLU A 82 -19.08 -2.26 -0.48
C GLU A 82 -19.63 -3.45 -1.28
N SER A 83 -18.94 -3.83 -2.37
CA SER A 83 -19.35 -4.94 -3.23
C SER A 83 -19.19 -6.32 -2.58
N GLU A 84 -18.18 -6.51 -1.73
CA GLU A 84 -17.90 -7.79 -1.07
C GLU A 84 -18.76 -7.99 0.19
N LEU A 85 -19.03 -6.92 0.94
CA LEU A 85 -19.75 -7.00 2.22
C LEU A 85 -21.24 -6.63 2.11
N GLY A 86 -21.69 -6.07 0.98
CA GLY A 86 -23.08 -5.66 0.77
C GLY A 86 -23.50 -4.46 1.61
N ILE A 87 -22.55 -3.55 1.91
CA ILE A 87 -22.76 -2.35 2.73
C ILE A 87 -22.65 -1.06 1.90
N GLU A 88 -23.14 0.05 2.43
CA GLU A 88 -22.90 1.40 1.89
C GLU A 88 -21.91 2.17 2.77
N VAL A 89 -20.99 2.91 2.15
CA VAL A 89 -19.96 3.72 2.81
C VAL A 89 -20.12 5.19 2.44
N THR A 90 -20.44 6.03 3.42
CA THR A 90 -20.54 7.49 3.20
C THR A 90 -19.15 8.10 3.02
N ARG A 91 -18.93 8.82 1.91
CA ARG A 91 -17.66 9.48 1.60
C ARG A 91 -17.71 10.96 1.96
N LEU A 92 -16.67 11.46 2.62
CA LEU A 92 -16.46 12.87 2.92
C LEU A 92 -15.13 13.29 2.30
N GLU A 93 -15.18 14.19 1.32
CA GLU A 93 -14.01 14.65 0.56
C GLU A 93 -13.51 16.01 1.07
N LEU A 94 -12.24 16.33 0.76
CA LEU A 94 -11.63 17.64 1.03
C LEU A 94 -11.70 18.08 2.51
N VAL A 95 -11.61 17.14 3.44
CA VAL A 95 -11.60 17.45 4.88
C VAL A 95 -10.17 17.84 5.29
N PRO A 96 -9.92 19.05 5.83
CA PRO A 96 -8.57 19.44 6.23
C PRO A 96 -8.06 18.66 7.46
N GLU A 97 -6.76 18.41 7.52
CA GLU A 97 -6.11 17.83 8.69
C GLU A 97 -6.15 18.77 9.92
N GLY A 98 -5.92 18.23 11.12
CA GLY A 98 -5.87 19.02 12.35
C GLY A 98 -7.25 19.29 12.97
N ALA A 99 -7.43 20.48 13.56
CA ALA A 99 -8.56 20.76 14.45
C ALA A 99 -9.95 20.69 13.76
N GLU A 100 -10.03 20.96 12.46
CA GLU A 100 -11.27 20.90 11.70
C GLU A 100 -11.78 19.46 11.54
N ALA A 101 -10.87 18.50 11.35
CA ALA A 101 -11.21 17.08 11.29
C ALA A 101 -11.84 16.55 12.58
N VAL A 102 -11.53 17.12 13.76
CA VAL A 102 -12.13 16.72 15.05
C VAL A 102 -13.66 16.85 14.97
N ALA A 103 -14.16 17.96 14.44
CA ALA A 103 -15.59 18.21 14.31
C ALA A 103 -16.27 17.28 13.30
N VAL A 104 -15.55 16.88 12.24
CA VAL A 104 -16.04 15.92 11.23
C VAL A 104 -16.18 14.53 11.85
N PHE A 105 -15.13 14.00 12.48
CA PHE A 105 -15.17 12.67 13.09
C PHE A 105 -16.16 12.58 14.25
N ASP A 106 -16.25 13.61 15.08
CA ASP A 106 -17.23 13.70 16.17
C ASP A 106 -18.68 13.76 15.63
N LYS A 107 -18.94 14.50 14.55
CA LYS A 107 -20.25 14.49 13.89
C LYS A 107 -20.61 13.10 13.36
N LEU A 108 -19.69 12.41 12.69
CA LEU A 108 -19.92 11.04 12.19
C LEU A 108 -20.25 10.08 13.33
N ALA A 109 -19.53 10.13 14.45
CA ALA A 109 -19.82 9.30 15.60
C ALA A 109 -21.21 9.59 16.22
N ARG A 110 -21.63 10.87 16.29
CA ARG A 110 -22.98 11.26 16.73
C ARG A 110 -24.09 10.83 15.79
N ASP A 111 -23.83 10.86 14.49
CA ASP A 111 -24.77 10.42 13.45
C ASP A 111 -24.91 8.88 13.39
N GLY A 112 -24.25 8.16 14.30
CA GLY A 112 -24.39 6.72 14.49
C GLY A 112 -23.54 5.87 13.54
N TYR A 113 -22.54 6.45 12.88
CA TYR A 113 -21.54 5.67 12.14
C TYR A 113 -20.70 4.86 13.14
N ASN A 114 -20.61 3.54 12.93
CA ASN A 114 -19.91 2.60 13.81
C ASN A 114 -18.61 2.06 13.22
N LEU A 115 -18.35 2.33 11.93
CA LEU A 115 -17.05 2.18 11.29
C LEU A 115 -16.65 3.52 10.65
N ILE A 116 -15.52 4.09 11.04
CA ILE A 116 -15.03 5.38 10.55
C ILE A 116 -13.57 5.22 10.10
N LEU A 117 -13.33 5.39 8.80
CA LEU A 117 -12.02 5.34 8.18
C LEU A 117 -11.48 6.75 7.93
N GLY A 118 -10.28 7.05 8.41
CA GLY A 118 -9.58 8.31 8.13
C GLY A 118 -8.32 8.05 7.32
N THR A 119 -8.27 8.58 6.10
CA THR A 119 -7.24 8.20 5.10
C THR A 119 -6.10 9.20 4.98
N SER A 120 -5.68 9.88 6.05
CA SER A 120 -4.56 10.83 6.01
C SER A 120 -3.86 10.91 7.36
N PHE A 121 -2.53 11.00 7.35
CA PHE A 121 -1.69 10.92 8.56
C PHE A 121 -2.06 11.94 9.64
N GLY A 122 -2.44 13.16 9.25
CA GLY A 122 -2.83 14.24 10.17
C GLY A 122 -4.21 14.06 10.80
N TYR A 123 -4.95 13.01 10.46
CA TYR A 123 -6.17 12.62 11.17
C TYR A 123 -5.90 11.83 12.46
N MET A 124 -4.66 11.37 12.71
CA MET A 124 -4.33 10.53 13.86
C MET A 124 -4.77 11.12 15.20
N ASP A 125 -4.43 12.38 15.45
CA ASP A 125 -4.74 13.04 16.73
C ASP A 125 -6.22 13.43 16.84
N PRO A 126 -6.86 13.99 15.78
CA PRO A 126 -8.31 14.16 15.74
C PRO A 126 -9.11 12.88 15.98
N MET A 127 -8.76 11.77 15.31
CA MET A 127 -9.43 10.48 15.49
C MET A 127 -9.21 9.92 16.89
N LEU A 128 -8.02 10.05 17.46
CA LEU A 128 -7.73 9.59 18.83
C LEU A 128 -8.53 10.36 19.89
N GLU A 129 -8.69 11.68 19.72
CA GLU A 129 -9.52 12.50 20.61
C GLU A 129 -11.01 12.09 20.55
N VAL A 130 -11.51 11.79 19.35
CA VAL A 130 -12.90 11.37 19.14
C VAL A 130 -13.12 9.92 19.59
N ALA A 131 -12.18 9.01 19.35
CA ALA A 131 -12.26 7.61 19.77
C ALA A 131 -12.45 7.47 21.30
N ALA A 132 -11.79 8.35 22.08
CA ALA A 132 -11.94 8.41 23.54
C ALA A 132 -13.35 8.84 24.00
N LYS A 133 -14.13 9.53 23.16
CA LYS A 133 -15.51 9.98 23.45
C LYS A 133 -16.56 8.92 23.05
N TYR A 134 -16.25 8.08 22.06
CA TYR A 134 -17.20 7.13 21.46
C TYR A 134 -16.62 5.70 21.43
N PRO A 135 -16.50 5.01 22.59
CA PRO A 135 -15.82 3.72 22.70
C PRO A 135 -16.49 2.57 21.91
N ASN A 136 -17.75 2.76 21.49
CA ASN A 136 -18.51 1.78 20.69
C ASN A 136 -18.33 1.94 19.17
N VAL A 137 -17.56 2.94 18.71
CA VAL A 137 -17.29 3.20 17.29
C VAL A 137 -15.89 2.70 16.95
N CYS A 138 -15.77 1.91 15.89
CA CYS A 138 -14.51 1.43 15.35
C CYS A 138 -13.89 2.49 14.43
N PHE A 139 -12.69 2.95 14.78
CA PHE A 139 -11.90 3.89 13.99
C PHE A 139 -10.74 3.16 13.32
N GLN A 140 -10.53 3.39 12.02
CA GLN A 140 -9.39 2.86 11.27
C GLN A 140 -8.62 4.00 10.61
N HIS A 141 -7.38 4.19 11.04
CA HIS A 141 -6.56 5.33 10.64
C HIS A 141 -5.40 4.90 9.73
N ALA A 142 -5.26 5.57 8.57
CA ALA A 142 -4.18 5.28 7.64
C ALA A 142 -2.83 5.84 8.12
N SER A 143 -1.76 5.06 7.94
CA SER A 143 -0.33 5.42 8.10
C SER A 143 0.18 5.92 9.46
N GLY A 144 -0.70 6.17 10.44
CA GLY A 144 -0.36 6.56 11.80
C GLY A 144 0.23 5.44 12.68
N TYR A 145 0.47 5.80 13.95
CA TYR A 145 1.11 4.92 14.94
C TYR A 145 0.48 4.95 16.34
N LYS A 146 -0.45 5.88 16.62
CA LYS A 146 -1.18 5.92 17.90
C LYS A 146 -2.44 5.05 17.80
N THR A 147 -2.68 4.21 18.79
CA THR A 147 -3.84 3.29 18.84
C THR A 147 -4.67 3.51 20.11
N ALA A 148 -5.93 3.05 20.06
CA ALA A 148 -6.80 2.91 21.22
C ALA A 148 -7.56 1.57 21.14
N ALA A 149 -8.30 1.20 22.18
CA ALA A 149 -9.07 -0.06 22.20
C ALA A 149 -10.08 -0.17 21.03
N ASN A 150 -10.54 0.98 20.52
CA ASN A 150 -11.46 1.11 19.39
C ASN A 150 -10.85 1.89 18.21
N MET A 151 -9.52 2.08 18.16
CA MET A 151 -8.83 2.77 17.07
C MET A 151 -7.59 1.98 16.61
N GLY A 152 -7.70 1.37 15.43
CA GLY A 152 -6.62 0.70 14.72
C GLY A 152 -5.84 1.64 13.79
N ASN A 153 -4.64 1.22 13.39
CA ASN A 153 -3.91 1.80 12.27
C ASN A 153 -3.72 0.74 11.18
N TYR A 154 -3.73 1.17 9.92
CA TYR A 154 -3.40 0.33 8.77
C TYR A 154 -2.50 1.08 7.78
N PHE A 155 -1.60 0.35 7.12
CA PHE A 155 -0.80 0.86 6.01
C PHE A 155 -0.25 -0.33 5.22
N GLY A 156 -0.07 -0.17 3.90
CA GLY A 156 0.63 -1.18 3.09
C GLY A 156 2.14 -1.21 3.41
N ALA A 157 2.81 -2.31 3.10
CA ALA A 157 4.27 -2.43 3.15
C ALA A 157 4.94 -1.63 2.00
N MET A 158 4.65 -0.33 1.91
CA MET A 158 4.99 0.52 0.76
C MET A 158 6.50 0.60 0.52
N GLU A 159 7.32 0.40 1.55
CA GLU A 159 8.77 0.22 1.42
C GLU A 159 9.17 -0.85 0.40
N GLU A 160 8.42 -1.94 0.22
CA GLU A 160 8.73 -2.98 -0.77
C GLU A 160 8.58 -2.45 -2.20
N ALA A 161 7.44 -1.82 -2.51
CA ALA A 161 7.19 -1.18 -3.80
C ALA A 161 8.15 0.01 -4.05
N ARG A 162 8.52 0.75 -3.00
CA ARG A 162 9.51 1.83 -3.05
C ARG A 162 10.92 1.30 -3.33
N TYR A 163 11.31 0.16 -2.75
CA TYR A 163 12.58 -0.50 -3.05
C TYR A 163 12.64 -0.96 -4.51
N LEU A 164 11.59 -1.64 -5.01
CA LEU A 164 11.51 -2.09 -6.40
C LEU A 164 11.51 -0.91 -7.40
N SER A 165 10.84 0.19 -7.10
CA SER A 165 10.91 1.40 -7.93
C SER A 165 12.27 2.10 -7.88
N GLY A 166 13.00 2.01 -6.76
CA GLY A 166 14.41 2.41 -6.67
C GLY A 166 15.30 1.64 -7.64
N ILE A 167 15.15 0.31 -7.69
CA ILE A 167 15.84 -0.56 -8.67
C ILE A 167 15.51 -0.10 -10.10
N ALA A 168 14.23 0.11 -10.42
CA ALA A 168 13.79 0.52 -11.76
C ALA A 168 14.32 1.90 -12.16
N ALA A 169 14.36 2.85 -11.22
CA ALA A 169 14.87 4.19 -11.43
C ALA A 169 16.39 4.19 -11.68
N ALA A 170 17.17 3.52 -10.83
CA ALA A 170 18.62 3.41 -11.00
C ALA A 170 19.01 2.67 -12.29
N SER A 171 18.29 1.59 -12.65
CA SER A 171 18.47 0.88 -13.93
C SER A 171 18.14 1.74 -15.15
N SER A 172 17.33 2.78 -14.95
CA SER A 172 16.89 3.72 -16.00
C SER A 172 17.74 4.98 -16.12
N SER A 173 18.51 5.32 -15.09
CA SER A 173 19.35 6.50 -14.98
C SER A 173 20.65 6.35 -15.76
N LYS A 174 21.14 7.45 -16.33
CA LYS A 174 22.46 7.56 -16.97
C LYS A 174 23.46 8.30 -16.09
N SER A 175 23.00 9.23 -15.26
CA SER A 175 23.84 10.06 -14.37
C SER A 175 24.09 9.42 -13.00
N GLY A 176 23.24 8.48 -12.57
CA GLY A 176 23.20 7.97 -11.20
C GLY A 176 22.59 8.95 -10.19
N LYS A 177 22.11 10.12 -10.65
CA LYS A 177 21.46 11.14 -9.83
C LYS A 177 19.94 11.02 -9.98
N LEU A 178 19.28 10.73 -8.87
CA LEU A 178 17.83 10.57 -8.77
C LEU A 178 17.26 11.73 -7.95
N GLY A 179 16.08 12.20 -8.31
CA GLY A 179 15.34 13.22 -7.55
C GLY A 179 14.12 12.61 -6.86
N TYR A 180 13.75 13.14 -5.70
CA TYR A 180 12.56 12.72 -4.96
C TYR A 180 11.79 13.94 -4.44
N VAL A 181 10.58 14.19 -4.93
CA VAL A 181 9.68 15.23 -4.41
C VAL A 181 8.87 14.66 -3.25
N ALA A 182 8.90 15.30 -2.08
CA ALA A 182 8.37 14.73 -0.84
C ALA A 182 7.54 15.73 -0.02
N ALA A 183 6.42 15.27 0.56
CA ALA A 183 5.52 16.06 1.38
C ALA A 183 6.18 16.57 2.68
N PHE A 184 6.15 15.72 3.71
CA PHE A 184 6.55 16.03 5.08
C PHE A 184 7.56 15.01 5.59
N PRO A 185 8.52 15.39 6.46
CA PRO A 185 9.54 14.49 7.00
C PRO A 185 8.99 13.57 8.12
N ILE A 186 7.94 12.82 7.81
CA ILE A 186 7.24 11.89 8.71
C ILE A 186 7.63 10.43 8.43
N PRO A 187 7.36 9.47 9.34
CA PRO A 187 7.85 8.09 9.21
C PRO A 187 7.48 7.39 7.89
N GLU A 188 6.28 7.62 7.36
CA GLU A 188 5.83 7.09 6.08
C GLU A 188 6.74 7.53 4.92
N VAL A 189 6.92 8.83 4.76
CA VAL A 189 7.70 9.42 3.67
C VAL A 189 9.18 9.08 3.80
N LEU A 190 9.72 9.08 5.03
CA LEU A 190 11.09 8.69 5.32
C LEU A 190 11.36 7.21 5.03
N ARG A 191 10.44 6.28 5.35
CA ARG A 191 10.54 4.88 4.92
C ARG A 191 10.58 4.77 3.39
N GLY A 192 9.69 5.48 2.70
CA GLY A 192 9.63 5.48 1.23
C GLY A 192 10.92 5.97 0.56
N ILE A 193 11.46 7.11 1.01
CA ILE A 193 12.74 7.67 0.50
C ILE A 193 13.90 6.71 0.77
N ASN A 194 13.99 6.15 1.98
CA ASN A 194 15.07 5.24 2.36
C ASN A 194 15.02 3.94 1.55
N ALA A 195 13.83 3.34 1.40
CA ALA A 195 13.66 2.13 0.61
C ALA A 195 14.00 2.34 -0.87
N PHE A 196 13.52 3.44 -1.47
CA PHE A 196 13.88 3.85 -2.83
C PHE A 196 15.39 4.05 -2.99
N THR A 197 16.05 4.70 -2.02
CA THR A 197 17.50 4.90 -2.02
C THR A 197 18.28 3.59 -1.92
N LEU A 198 17.81 2.64 -1.10
CA LEU A 198 18.42 1.32 -0.95
C LEU A 198 18.28 0.49 -2.24
N GLY A 199 17.09 0.46 -2.85
CA GLY A 199 16.86 -0.23 -4.12
C GLY A 199 17.63 0.39 -5.29
N ALA A 200 17.75 1.72 -5.32
CA ALA A 200 18.63 2.39 -6.28
C ALA A 200 20.10 1.95 -6.11
N ARG A 201 20.56 1.84 -4.86
CA ARG A 201 21.93 1.44 -4.53
C ARG A 201 22.24 -0.04 -4.71
N SER A 202 21.23 -0.92 -4.73
CA SER A 202 21.45 -2.33 -5.10
C SER A 202 21.74 -2.52 -6.59
N VAL A 203 21.38 -1.55 -7.44
CA VAL A 203 21.74 -1.54 -8.88
C VAL A 203 23.01 -0.73 -9.13
N ASN A 204 23.09 0.48 -8.56
CA ASN A 204 24.24 1.35 -8.67
C ASN A 204 24.65 1.83 -7.27
N PRO A 205 25.68 1.23 -6.63
CA PRO A 205 26.10 1.60 -5.28
C PRO A 205 26.50 3.08 -5.10
N ALA A 206 26.85 3.77 -6.19
CA ALA A 206 27.18 5.20 -6.18
C ALA A 206 25.95 6.11 -6.38
N ALA A 207 24.74 5.56 -6.54
CA ALA A 207 23.53 6.35 -6.76
C ALA A 207 23.23 7.30 -5.59
N THR A 208 22.82 8.51 -5.95
CA THR A 208 22.42 9.58 -5.02
C THR A 208 20.97 9.95 -5.24
N VAL A 209 20.20 10.04 -4.15
CA VAL A 209 18.82 10.55 -4.16
C VAL A 209 18.84 11.93 -3.51
N GLN A 210 18.47 12.98 -4.25
CA GLN A 210 18.27 14.32 -3.71
C GLN A 210 16.78 14.53 -3.44
N VAL A 211 16.44 15.01 -2.23
CA VAL A 211 15.06 15.21 -1.80
C VAL A 211 14.72 16.71 -1.84
N ALA A 212 13.56 17.04 -2.41
CA ALA A 212 12.95 18.35 -2.30
C ALA A 212 11.67 18.24 -1.46
N TRP A 213 11.59 19.01 -0.37
CA TRP A 213 10.47 19.00 0.56
C TRP A 213 9.47 20.11 0.21
N THR A 214 8.21 19.76 -0.05
CA THR A 214 7.15 20.71 -0.43
C THR A 214 6.33 21.21 0.76
N SER A 215 6.31 20.47 1.87
CA SER A 215 5.46 20.75 3.04
C SER A 215 3.95 20.78 2.73
N THR A 216 3.52 19.99 1.74
CA THR A 216 2.12 19.75 1.38
C THR A 216 1.95 18.33 0.82
N TRP A 217 0.75 17.75 0.92
CA TRP A 217 0.41 16.50 0.24
C TRP A 217 0.05 16.72 -1.24
N TYR A 218 -0.58 17.86 -1.54
CA TYR A 218 -1.12 18.21 -2.84
C TYR A 218 -0.97 19.72 -3.08
N ASP A 219 -0.11 20.09 -4.01
CA ASP A 219 -0.06 21.41 -4.66
C ASP A 219 0.69 21.24 -6.00
N PRO A 220 -0.03 21.07 -7.12
CA PRO A 220 0.59 20.81 -8.42
C PRO A 220 1.60 21.88 -8.88
N ALA A 221 1.51 23.12 -8.37
CA ALA A 221 2.46 24.18 -8.71
C ALA A 221 3.76 24.03 -7.91
N VAL A 222 3.66 23.87 -6.59
CA VAL A 222 4.83 23.65 -5.71
C VAL A 222 5.53 22.32 -6.02
N GLU A 223 4.76 21.26 -6.31
CA GLU A 223 5.28 19.97 -6.77
C GLU A 223 6.10 20.11 -8.06
N LYS A 224 5.59 20.87 -9.03
CA LYS A 224 6.26 21.12 -10.32
C LYS A 224 7.54 21.94 -10.14
N GLU A 225 7.52 22.97 -9.30
CA GLU A 225 8.71 23.77 -8.97
C GLU A 225 9.79 22.91 -8.27
N ALA A 226 9.39 22.10 -7.28
CA ALA A 226 10.27 21.17 -6.59
C ALA A 226 10.90 20.15 -7.56
N ALA A 227 10.11 19.57 -8.47
CA ALA A 227 10.58 18.68 -9.51
C ALA A 227 11.58 19.36 -10.47
N GLN A 228 11.29 20.58 -10.92
CA GLN A 228 12.19 21.38 -11.75
C GLN A 228 13.52 21.70 -11.05
N SER A 229 13.50 21.95 -9.74
CA SER A 229 14.73 22.19 -8.96
C SER A 229 15.66 20.96 -8.94
N LEU A 230 15.09 19.74 -8.85
CA LEU A 230 15.84 18.48 -8.86
C LEU A 230 16.43 18.18 -10.24
N LEU A 231 15.67 18.46 -11.30
CA LEU A 231 16.14 18.36 -12.69
C LEU A 231 17.29 19.35 -12.95
N ALA A 232 17.18 20.59 -12.45
CA ALA A 232 18.24 21.59 -12.54
C ALA A 232 19.51 21.21 -11.74
N ALA A 233 19.38 20.47 -10.64
CA ALA A 233 20.49 19.86 -9.90
C ALA A 233 21.14 18.66 -10.64
N GLY A 234 20.55 18.23 -11.77
CA GLY A 234 21.05 17.18 -12.64
C GLY A 234 20.52 15.78 -12.35
N ALA A 235 19.38 15.65 -11.65
CA ALA A 235 18.65 14.40 -11.61
C ALA A 235 18.09 14.05 -13.01
N ASP A 236 18.18 12.79 -13.43
CA ASP A 236 17.66 12.33 -14.73
C ASP A 236 16.50 11.32 -14.63
N VAL A 237 16.19 10.88 -13.41
CA VAL A 237 14.97 10.16 -13.05
C VAL A 237 14.39 10.75 -11.77
N LEU A 238 13.10 11.07 -11.77
CA LEU A 238 12.37 11.55 -10.58
C LEU A 238 11.46 10.47 -9.98
N ALA A 239 11.25 10.57 -8.66
CA ALA A 239 10.17 9.90 -7.93
C ALA A 239 9.44 10.93 -7.07
N GLN A 240 8.25 10.57 -6.57
CA GLN A 240 7.45 11.46 -5.72
C GLN A 240 6.77 10.74 -4.56
N HIS A 241 6.42 11.49 -3.53
CA HIS A 241 5.49 11.14 -2.47
C HIS A 241 4.56 12.36 -2.26
N GLN A 242 3.73 12.57 -3.27
CA GLN A 242 2.82 13.69 -3.51
C GLN A 242 1.63 13.18 -4.32
N ASP A 243 0.46 13.81 -4.20
CA ASP A 243 -0.79 13.23 -4.71
C ASP A 243 -1.21 13.72 -6.10
N SER A 244 -0.43 14.60 -6.75
CA SER A 244 -0.67 15.04 -8.12
C SER A 244 0.34 14.44 -9.14
N PRO A 245 0.02 14.41 -10.45
CA PRO A 245 0.97 13.95 -11.48
C PRO A 245 2.11 14.95 -11.81
N ALA A 246 2.18 16.11 -11.16
CA ALA A 246 3.01 17.25 -11.56
C ALA A 246 4.52 16.96 -11.65
N THR A 247 5.06 16.09 -10.79
CA THR A 247 6.48 15.68 -10.88
C THR A 247 6.77 14.91 -12.18
N GLY A 248 5.84 14.04 -12.59
CA GLY A 248 5.95 13.29 -13.84
C GLY A 248 5.80 14.17 -15.07
N GLU A 249 4.95 15.19 -15.01
CA GLU A 249 4.83 16.22 -16.04
C GLU A 249 6.14 17.02 -16.21
N ALA A 250 6.72 17.50 -15.10
CA ALA A 250 7.99 18.20 -15.12
C ALA A 250 9.14 17.34 -15.69
N ALA A 251 9.22 16.07 -15.29
CA ALA A 251 10.19 15.13 -15.84
C ALA A 251 10.02 14.95 -17.35
N LYS A 252 8.78 14.73 -17.81
CA LYS A 252 8.43 14.57 -19.23
C LYS A 252 8.75 15.82 -20.07
N GLU A 253 8.45 17.01 -19.56
CA GLU A 253 8.80 18.29 -20.19
C GLU A 253 10.32 18.47 -20.34
N ALA A 254 11.10 18.00 -19.37
CA ALA A 254 12.57 18.03 -19.41
C ALA A 254 13.21 16.85 -20.16
N GLY A 255 12.42 15.89 -20.67
CA GLY A 255 12.93 14.66 -21.30
C GLY A 255 13.58 13.66 -20.32
N ALA A 256 13.39 13.86 -19.02
CA ALA A 256 13.75 12.93 -17.95
C ALA A 256 12.70 11.82 -17.80
N LYS A 257 13.04 10.78 -17.03
CA LYS A 257 12.08 9.72 -16.67
C LYS A 257 11.48 9.99 -15.30
N TRP A 258 10.37 9.33 -14.97
CA TRP A 258 9.84 9.33 -13.61
C TRP A 258 9.29 7.96 -13.21
N VAL A 259 9.10 7.77 -11.91
CA VAL A 259 8.33 6.69 -11.30
C VAL A 259 6.97 7.25 -10.89
N GLY A 260 5.88 6.60 -11.30
CA GLY A 260 4.53 6.95 -10.85
C GLY A 260 4.30 6.69 -9.35
N TYR A 261 3.26 7.28 -8.79
CA TYR A 261 2.87 7.07 -7.40
C TYR A 261 1.34 6.97 -7.27
N ASN A 262 0.89 6.16 -6.29
CA ASN A 262 -0.49 5.74 -6.06
C ASN A 262 -1.15 4.97 -7.23
N SER A 263 -1.27 5.55 -8.42
CA SER A 263 -1.98 4.96 -9.58
C SER A 263 -1.16 4.94 -10.87
N ASP A 264 -1.65 4.21 -11.89
CA ASP A 264 -1.08 4.21 -13.24
C ASP A 264 -1.47 5.47 -14.02
N VAL A 265 -0.70 6.54 -13.82
CA VAL A 265 -0.79 7.80 -14.58
C VAL A 265 -0.17 7.74 -15.98
N SER A 266 0.31 6.58 -16.45
CA SER A 266 0.85 6.47 -17.82
C SER A 266 -0.26 6.59 -18.89
N ARG A 267 -1.46 6.08 -18.58
CA ARG A 267 -2.58 5.99 -19.52
C ARG A 267 -3.38 7.29 -19.65
N THR A 268 -3.45 8.11 -18.61
CA THR A 268 -4.14 9.41 -18.64
C THR A 268 -3.49 10.43 -19.56
N TRP A 269 -2.24 10.19 -19.99
CA TRP A 269 -1.39 11.15 -20.69
C TRP A 269 -1.04 10.82 -22.15
N SER A 270 -1.78 9.90 -22.78
CA SER A 270 -1.83 9.76 -24.24
C SER A 270 -3.02 10.55 -24.81
N LYS A 271 -2.84 11.18 -25.99
CA LYS A 271 -3.93 11.89 -26.68
C LYS A 271 -5.07 10.95 -27.12
N GLU A 272 -4.81 9.65 -27.24
CA GLU A 272 -5.81 8.65 -27.64
C GLU A 272 -6.75 8.25 -26.48
N SER A 273 -6.26 8.25 -25.24
CA SER A 273 -7.07 7.87 -24.07
C SER A 273 -8.26 8.81 -23.86
N SER A 274 -8.08 10.10 -24.11
CA SER A 274 -9.15 11.12 -24.04
C SER A 274 -10.24 10.96 -25.11
N ALA A 275 -9.98 10.19 -26.17
CA ALA A 275 -10.97 9.88 -27.21
C ALA A 275 -11.73 8.59 -26.89
N ARG A 276 -11.08 7.57 -26.33
CA ARG A 276 -11.72 6.30 -25.95
C ARG A 276 -12.60 6.43 -24.70
N LEU A 277 -12.20 7.22 -23.70
CA LEU A 277 -12.99 7.40 -22.48
C LEU A 277 -14.36 8.06 -22.75
N ARG A 278 -14.42 9.04 -23.67
CA ARG A 278 -15.69 9.63 -24.11
C ARG A 278 -16.61 8.64 -24.83
N ALA A 279 -16.05 7.63 -25.49
CA ALA A 279 -16.82 6.59 -26.15
C ALA A 279 -17.43 5.61 -25.13
N ASP A 280 -16.66 5.23 -24.09
CA ASP A 280 -17.13 4.36 -23.01
C ASP A 280 -18.26 5.03 -22.19
N GLU A 281 -18.09 6.29 -21.79
CA GLU A 281 -19.15 7.08 -21.13
C GLU A 281 -20.42 7.21 -21.99
N SER A 282 -20.29 7.39 -23.31
CA SER A 282 -21.43 7.42 -24.25
C SER A 282 -22.09 6.06 -24.51
N SER A 283 -21.51 4.96 -24.03
CA SER A 283 -22.06 3.59 -24.20
C SER A 283 -22.87 3.09 -23.00
N LYS A 284 -22.96 3.90 -21.94
CA LYS A 284 -23.67 3.61 -20.68
C LYS A 284 -24.88 4.51 -20.44
N SER A 285 -25.40 5.15 -21.50
CA SER A 285 -26.64 5.94 -21.52
C SER A 285 -27.68 5.33 -22.45
#